data_AF-A0A538TTM1-F1
#
_entry.id   AF-A0A538TTM1-F1
#
_cell.length_a   1.000
_cell.length_b   1.000
_cell.length_c   1.000
_cell.angle_alpha   90.00
_cell.angle_beta   90.00
_cell.angle_gamma   90.00
#
_symmetry.space_group_name_H-M   'P 1'
#
loop_
_entity.id
_entity.type
_entity.pdbx_description
1 polymer ?
#
loop_
_entity_poly.entity_id
_entity_poly.type
_entity_poly.pdbx_seq_one_letter_code
_entity_poly.pdbx_strand_id
1 'polypeptide(L)'
;MWILRNLVWLLIMIAVVGFAILNVNGRVTEVKLPGAAYVDLPLTLVLFGAFVLGMFLAFVMTSVHYLKGRAAIGRLARENQSLKEELRALRNLPLEDMRLDEGKGGKD
;
A
#
# COMPACT_ATOMS: atom_id res chain seq x y z
N MET A 1 -4.62 -8.04 20.00
CA MET A 1 -4.07 -7.38 21.20
C MET A 1 -2.75 -6.70 20.86
N TRP A 2 -2.60 -5.41 21.16
CA TRP A 2 -1.35 -4.66 20.91
C TRP A 2 -0.12 -5.31 21.57
N ILE A 3 -0.29 -5.83 22.80
CA ILE A 3 0.75 -6.59 23.53
C ILE A 3 1.22 -7.83 22.77
N LEU A 4 0.31 -8.65 22.24
CA LEU A 4 0.69 -9.89 21.57
C LEU A 4 1.50 -9.61 20.30
N ARG A 5 1.14 -8.56 19.56
CA ARG A 5 1.89 -8.10 18.38
C ARG A 5 3.32 -7.67 18.76
N ASN A 6 3.47 -6.92 19.85
CA ASN A 6 4.79 -6.47 20.29
C ASN A 6 5.64 -7.63 20.83
N LEU A 7 5.02 -8.60 21.52
CA LEU A 7 5.71 -9.80 22.00
C LEU A 7 6.26 -10.63 20.84
N VAL A 8 5.49 -10.80 19.77
CA VAL A 8 5.96 -11.47 18.54
C VAL A 8 7.15 -10.73 17.93
N TRP A 9 7.10 -9.40 17.82
CA TRP A 9 8.23 -8.60 17.32
C TRP A 9 9.48 -8.74 18.20
N LEU A 10 9.32 -8.77 19.52
CA LEU A 10 10.42 -8.99 20.45
C LEU A 10 11.05 -10.37 20.24
N LEU A 11 10.24 -11.43 20.13
CA LEU A 11 10.71 -12.79 19.88
C LEU A 11 11.47 -12.89 18.56
N ILE A 12 10.94 -12.26 17.50
CA ILE A 12 11.62 -12.19 16.20
C ILE A 12 12.98 -11.50 16.35
N MET A 13 13.05 -10.37 17.06
CA MET A 13 14.30 -9.66 17.27
C MET A 13 15.33 -10.49 18.05
N ILE A 14 14.91 -11.16 19.13
CA ILE A 14 15.78 -12.06 19.89
C ILE A 14 16.28 -13.21 19.00
N ALA A 15 15.41 -13.79 18.17
CA ALA A 15 15.79 -14.85 17.25
C ALA A 15 16.83 -14.38 16.21
N VAL A 16 16.64 -13.19 15.62
CA VAL A 16 17.57 -12.60 14.64
C VAL A 16 18.92 -12.31 15.28
N VAL A 17 18.94 -11.66 16.45
CA VAL A 17 20.18 -11.34 17.16
C VAL A 17 20.88 -12.61 17.62
N GLY A 18 20.14 -13.55 18.22
CA GLY A 18 20.67 -14.84 18.64
C GLY A 18 21.27 -15.62 17.48
N PHE A 19 20.57 -15.68 16.34
CA PHE A 19 21.08 -16.30 15.12
C PHE A 19 22.37 -15.63 14.63
N ALA A 20 22.46 -14.30 14.66
CA ALA A 20 23.67 -13.58 14.27
C ALA A 20 24.86 -13.90 15.19
N ILE A 21 24.65 -13.96 16.51
CA ILE A 21 25.68 -14.31 17.50
C ILE A 21 26.15 -15.76 17.30
N LEU A 22 25.21 -16.70 17.16
CA LEU A 22 25.53 -18.12 16.99
C LEU A 22 26.29 -18.40 15.69
N ASN A 23 26.15 -17.53 14.68
CA ASN A 23 26.79 -17.68 13.38
C ASN A 23 27.92 -16.66 13.14
N VAL A 24 28.43 -15.99 14.19
CA VAL A 24 29.43 -14.93 14.05
C VAL A 24 30.74 -15.40 13.39
N ASN A 25 31.12 -16.66 13.62
CA ASN A 25 32.31 -17.27 13.03
C ASN A 25 32.04 -17.96 11.69
N GLY A 26 30.79 -17.97 11.23
CA GLY A 26 30.43 -18.51 9.92
C GLY A 26 31.06 -17.69 8.82
N ARG A 27 31.64 -18.36 7.81
CA ARG A 27 32.23 -17.71 6.63
C ARG A 27 31.64 -18.29 5.36
N VAL A 28 31.53 -17.46 4.34
CA VAL A 28 31.10 -17.84 2.99
C VAL A 28 32.32 -17.86 2.11
N THR A 29 32.60 -19.04 1.53
CA THR A 29 33.78 -19.26 0.69
C THR A 29 33.84 -18.29 -0.48
N GLU A 30 32.72 -18.12 -1.19
CA GLU A 30 32.65 -17.27 -2.37
C GLU A 30 31.23 -16.73 -2.59
N VAL A 31 31.12 -15.44 -2.92
CA VAL A 31 29.91 -14.78 -3.40
C VAL A 31 30.22 -14.15 -4.75
N LYS A 32 29.51 -14.60 -5.79
CA LYS A 32 29.65 -14.07 -7.15
C LYS A 32 28.56 -13.03 -7.40
N LEU A 33 28.97 -11.78 -7.58
CA LEU A 33 28.13 -10.67 -8.02
C LEU A 33 28.47 -10.31 -9.47
N PRO A 34 27.57 -9.62 -10.20
CA PRO A 34 27.87 -9.15 -11.54
C PRO A 34 29.17 -8.34 -11.58
N GLY A 35 30.19 -8.85 -12.25
CA GLY A 35 31.49 -8.18 -12.41
C GLY A 35 32.49 -8.34 -11.24
N ALA A 36 32.14 -9.04 -10.15
CA ALA A 36 33.06 -9.24 -9.04
C ALA A 36 32.78 -10.55 -8.26
N ALA A 37 33.85 -11.21 -7.81
CA ALA A 37 33.77 -12.32 -6.87
C ALA A 37 34.40 -11.89 -5.55
N TYR A 38 33.66 -12.08 -4.46
CA TYR A 38 34.12 -11.80 -3.11
C TYR A 38 34.33 -13.12 -2.39
N VAL A 39 35.51 -13.31 -1.80
CA VAL A 39 35.91 -14.55 -1.14
C VAL A 39 36.05 -14.36 0.37
N ASP A 40 35.83 -15.44 1.10
CA ASP A 40 36.04 -15.52 2.55
C ASP A 40 35.34 -14.43 3.38
N LEU A 41 34.08 -14.16 3.04
CA LEU A 41 33.26 -13.14 3.70
C LEU A 41 32.61 -13.68 4.97
N PRO A 42 32.45 -12.86 6.03
CA PRO A 42 31.61 -13.24 7.17
C PRO A 42 30.18 -13.53 6.74
N LEU A 43 29.64 -14.67 7.15
CA LEU A 43 28.27 -15.10 6.84
C LEU A 43 27.23 -14.06 7.30
N THR A 44 27.47 -13.45 8.46
CA THR A 44 26.63 -12.38 9.03
C THR A 44 26.56 -11.17 8.11
N LEU A 45 27.67 -10.79 7.46
CA LEU A 45 27.71 -9.67 6.51
C LEU A 45 26.87 -9.97 5.26
N VAL A 46 27.02 -11.17 4.69
CA VAL A 46 26.29 -11.59 3.49
C VAL A 46 24.79 -11.65 3.77
N LEU A 47 24.40 -12.25 4.91
CA LEU A 47 23.01 -12.33 5.33
C LEU A 47 22.40 -10.96 5.62
N PHE A 48 23.15 -10.08 6.28
CA PHE A 48 22.71 -8.70 6.53
C PHE A 48 22.49 -7.96 5.21
N GLY A 49 23.43 -8.06 4.26
CA GLY A 49 23.29 -7.47 2.94
C GLY A 49 22.04 -7.98 2.19
N ALA A 50 21.81 -9.29 2.19
CA ALA A 50 20.62 -9.89 1.59
C ALA A 50 19.32 -9.41 2.26
N PHE A 51 19.32 -9.31 3.59
CA PHE A 51 18.18 -8.80 4.36
C PHE A 51 17.86 -7.34 4.03
N VAL A 52 18.88 -6.46 3.99
CA VAL A 52 18.70 -5.05 3.64
C VAL A 52 18.18 -4.91 2.21
N LEU A 53 18.70 -5.68 1.25
CA LEU A 53 18.20 -5.67 -0.12
C LEU A 53 16.74 -6.12 -0.20
N GLY A 54 16.37 -7.20 0.49
CA GLY A 54 14.99 -7.66 0.57
C GLY A 54 14.06 -6.62 1.18
N MET A 55 14.48 -5.97 2.27
CA MET A 55 13.73 -4.89 2.90
C MET A 55 13.57 -3.68 1.99
N PHE A 56 14.63 -3.30 1.26
CA PHE A 56 14.58 -2.19 0.32
C PHE A 56 13.63 -2.46 -0.84
N LEU A 57 13.67 -3.67 -1.43
CA LEU A 57 12.73 -4.08 -2.46
C LEU A 57 11.28 -4.06 -1.96
N ALA A 58 11.04 -4.62 -0.77
CA ALA A 58 9.72 -4.58 -0.14
C ALA A 58 9.25 -3.14 0.07
N PHE A 59 10.12 -2.26 0.58
CA PHE A 59 9.83 -0.85 0.79
C PHE A 59 9.43 -0.15 -0.53
N VAL A 60 10.18 -0.37 -1.61
CA VAL A 60 9.86 0.20 -2.93
C VAL A 60 8.50 -0.30 -3.43
N MET A 61 8.25 -1.61 -3.38
CA MET A 61 6.96 -2.19 -3.81
C MET A 61 5.80 -1.62 -2.98
N THR A 62 5.91 -1.65 -1.66
CA THR A 62 4.89 -1.12 -0.76
C THR A 62 4.66 0.37 -0.98
N SER A 63 5.71 1.16 -1.19
CA SER A 63 5.59 2.59 -1.47
C SER A 63 4.81 2.85 -2.75
N VAL A 64 5.10 2.13 -3.83
CA VAL A 64 4.36 2.25 -5.09
C VAL A 64 2.89 1.87 -4.90
N HIS A 65 2.60 0.76 -4.21
CA HIS A 65 1.24 0.35 -3.91
C HIS A 65 0.49 1.40 -3.06
N TYR A 66 1.15 1.95 -2.05
CA TYR A 66 0.58 2.97 -1.18
C TYR A 66 0.24 4.26 -1.96
N LEU A 67 1.15 4.73 -2.81
CA LEU A 67 0.92 5.92 -3.65
C LEU A 67 -0.23 5.70 -4.64
N LYS A 68 -0.28 4.55 -5.32
CA LYS A 68 -1.39 4.19 -6.21
C LYS A 68 -2.72 4.12 -5.46
N GLY A 69 -2.73 3.50 -4.29
CA GLY A 69 -3.91 3.43 -3.43
C GLY A 69 -4.39 4.83 -3.02
N ARG A 70 -3.47 5.71 -2.62
CA ARG A 70 -3.82 7.09 -2.24
C ARG A 70 -4.39 7.89 -3.41
N ALA A 71 -3.80 7.75 -4.60
CA ALA A 71 -4.31 8.38 -5.82
C ALA A 71 -5.71 7.86 -6.20
N ALA A 72 -5.93 6.54 -6.09
CA ALA A 72 -7.24 5.93 -6.34
C ALA A 72 -8.31 6.47 -5.39
N ILE A 73 -8.01 6.58 -4.09
CA ILE A 73 -8.94 7.17 -3.11
C ILE A 73 -9.32 8.60 -3.50
N GLY A 74 -8.35 9.43 -3.92
CA GLY A 74 -8.61 10.79 -4.38
C GLY A 74 -9.51 10.85 -5.61
N ARG A 75 -9.29 9.96 -6.59
CA ARG A 75 -10.14 9.85 -7.78
C ARG A 75 -11.57 9.42 -7.43
N LEU A 76 -11.71 8.37 -6.63
CA LEU A 76 -13.01 7.85 -6.20
C LEU A 76 -13.80 8.90 -5.40
N ALA A 77 -13.13 9.69 -4.56
CA ALA A 77 -13.78 10.75 -3.79
C ALA A 77 -14.38 11.84 -4.71
N ARG A 78 -13.65 12.26 -5.75
CA ARG A 78 -14.11 13.25 -6.73
C ARG A 78 -15.27 12.72 -7.56
N GLU A 79 -15.17 11.48 -8.04
CA GLU A 79 -16.23 10.83 -8.81
C GLU A 79 -17.51 10.68 -7.98
N ASN A 80 -17.38 10.28 -6.71
CA ASN A 80 -18.52 10.19 -5.79
C ASN A 80 -19.18 11.55 -5.56
N GLN A 81 -18.40 12.63 -5.49
CA GLN A 81 -18.94 13.98 -5.36
C GLN A 81 -19.68 14.41 -6.64
N SER A 82 -19.10 14.19 -7.83
CA SER A 82 -19.77 14.48 -9.12
C SER A 82 -21.10 13.76 -9.24
N LEU A 83 -21.11 12.45 -8.99
CA LEU A 83 -22.33 11.63 -9.06
C LEU A 83 -23.40 12.10 -8.06
N LYS A 84 -23.00 12.57 -6.88
CA LYS A 84 -23.92 13.17 -5.90
C LYS A 84 -24.51 14.50 -6.39
N GLU A 85 -23.72 15.32 -7.08
CA GLU A 85 -24.17 16.58 -7.66
C GLU A 85 -25.14 16.32 -8.82
N GLU A 86 -24.84 15.37 -9.71
CA GLU A 86 -25.73 14.93 -10.79
C GLU A 86 -27.06 14.37 -10.26
N LEU A 87 -27.02 13.51 -9.23
CA LEU A 87 -28.23 12.99 -8.62
C LEU A 87 -29.08 14.10 -7.98
N ARG A 88 -28.45 15.11 -7.37
CA ARG A 88 -29.17 16.29 -6.85
C ARG A 88 -29.78 17.12 -7.96
N ALA A 89 -29.07 17.32 -9.06
CA ALA A 89 -29.58 18.03 -10.24
C ALA A 89 -30.79 17.30 -10.85
N LEU A 90 -30.72 15.97 -11.00
CA LEU A 90 -31.83 15.16 -11.46
C LEU A 90 -33.03 15.18 -10.50
N ARG A 91 -32.78 15.14 -9.18
CA ARG A 91 -33.86 15.23 -8.17
C ARG A 91 -34.53 16.60 -8.15
N ASN A 92 -33.76 17.65 -8.46
CA ASN A 92 -34.23 19.02 -8.51
C ASN A 92 -34.61 19.44 -9.94
N LEU A 93 -34.64 18.50 -10.90
CA LEU A 93 -35.16 18.78 -12.23
C LEU A 93 -36.60 19.23 -12.03
N PRO A 94 -36.93 20.45 -12.46
CA PRO A 94 -38.15 21.06 -12.01
C PRO A 94 -39.32 20.27 -12.56
N LEU A 95 -40.26 19.91 -11.68
CA LEU A 95 -41.59 19.39 -12.01
C LEU A 95 -42.42 20.38 -12.87
N GLU A 96 -41.82 21.47 -13.36
CA GLU A 96 -42.40 22.51 -14.21
C GLU A 96 -43.02 21.91 -15.48
N ASP A 97 -42.38 20.89 -16.07
CA ASP A 97 -42.88 20.24 -17.29
C ASP A 97 -44.11 19.33 -17.04
N MET A 98 -44.42 18.97 -15.78
CA MET A 98 -45.61 18.20 -15.43
C MET A 98 -46.82 19.05 -15.02
N ARG A 99 -46.66 20.37 -14.78
CA ARG A 99 -47.78 21.27 -14.41
C ARG A 99 -48.40 22.03 -15.59
N LEU A 100 -47.87 21.89 -16.80
CA LEU A 100 -48.34 22.64 -17.97
C LEU A 100 -49.48 21.97 -18.75
N ASP A 101 -49.94 20.78 -18.35
CA ASP A 101 -51.02 20.05 -19.06
C ASP A 101 -52.36 19.99 -18.30
N GLU A 102 -52.45 20.47 -17.05
CA GLU A 102 -53.72 20.52 -16.30
C GLU A 102 -54.50 21.85 -16.46
N GLY A 103 -53.99 22.80 -17.25
CA GLY A 103 -54.51 24.18 -17.31
C GLY A 103 -55.20 24.63 -18.59
N LYS A 104 -55.30 23.79 -19.63
CA LYS A 104 -56.01 24.15 -20.88
C LYS A 104 -57.26 23.30 -21.11
N GLY A 105 -58.04 23.11 -20.04
CA GLY A 105 -59.45 22.75 -20.11
C GLY A 105 -60.31 23.96 -19.76
N GLY A 106 -60.87 24.61 -20.77
CA GLY A 106 -62.05 25.47 -20.61
C GLY A 106 -61.79 26.94 -20.30
N LYS A 107 -62.02 27.81 -21.30
CA LYS A 107 -63.14 28.75 -21.27
C LYS A 107 -63.26 29.51 -22.59
N ASP A 108 -64.52 29.58 -23.00
CA ASP A 108 -65.20 30.51 -23.91
C ASP A 108 -64.94 30.40 -25.42
#